data_AF-A0A3S5BMQ2-F1
#
_entry.id   AF-A0A3S5BMQ2-F1
#
_cell.length_a   1.000
_cell.length_b   1.000
_cell.length_c   1.000
_cell.angle_alpha   90.00
_cell.angle_beta   90.00
_cell.angle_gamma   90.00
#
_symmetry.space_group_name_H-M   'P 1'
#
loop_
_entity.id
_entity.type
_entity.pdbx_description
1 polymer ?
#
loop_
_entity_poly.entity_id
_entity_poly.type
_entity_poly.pdbx_seq_one_letter_code
_entity_poly.pdbx_strand_id
1 'polypeptide(L)'
;MEITHLVKEFVFYSSLAYGLVLNHLGLRPWYSRIEPNLIVGGLPFIHSWDAIASRENISHVVSLVETFEVKPFVLNREAAEARGLRYLALPVCDFIASPSIDQ
;
A
#
# COMPACT_ATOMS: atom_id res chain seq x y z
N MET A 1 5.22 -20.25 15.12
CA MET A 1 6.51 -19.54 15.20
C MET A 1 6.18 -18.06 15.37
N GLU A 2 6.24 -17.54 16.59
CA GLU A 2 6.03 -16.09 16.79
C GLU A 2 7.23 -15.35 16.21
N ILE A 3 7.04 -14.74 15.04
CA ILE A 3 8.01 -13.82 14.47
C ILE A 3 7.90 -12.53 15.29
N THR A 4 8.98 -12.17 16.00
CA THR A 4 9.04 -10.94 16.79
C THR A 4 8.76 -9.73 15.89
N HIS A 5 8.03 -8.74 16.41
CA HIS A 5 7.66 -7.50 15.69
C HIS A 5 8.83 -6.86 14.92
N LEU A 6 10.02 -6.86 15.52
CA LEU A 6 11.25 -6.31 14.95
C LEU A 6 11.70 -7.04 13.67
N VAL A 7 11.49 -8.36 13.60
CA VAL A 7 11.81 -9.15 12.40
C VAL A 7 10.83 -8.83 11.28
N LYS A 8 9.54 -8.67 11.59
CA LYS A 8 8.52 -8.25 10.60
C LYS A 8 8.86 -6.89 10.00
N GLU A 9 9.16 -5.90 10.84
CA GLU A 9 9.55 -4.56 10.38
C GLU A 9 10.82 -4.62 9.53
N PHE A 10 11.84 -5.38 9.94
CA PHE A 10 13.08 -5.51 9.18
C PHE A 10 12.84 -6.10 7.77
N VAL A 11 12.05 -7.17 7.69
CA VAL A 11 11.71 -7.80 6.40
C VAL A 11 10.88 -6.85 5.53
N PHE A 12 9.89 -6.17 6.12
CA PHE A 12 9.06 -5.17 5.44
C PHE A 12 9.91 -4.04 4.85
N TYR A 13 10.75 -3.38 5.66
CA TYR A 13 11.57 -2.27 5.19
C TYR A 13 12.62 -2.71 4.15
N SER A 14 13.16 -3.92 4.29
CA SER A 14 14.07 -4.50 3.29
C SER A 14 13.37 -4.69 1.94
N SER A 15 12.15 -5.24 1.95
CA SER A 15 11.31 -5.41 0.76
C SER A 15 10.93 -4.06 0.14
N LEU A 16 10.54 -3.08 0.97
CA LEU A 16 10.15 -1.74 0.53
C LEU A 16 11.33 -1.02 -0.14
N ALA A 17 12.51 -1.07 0.48
CA ALA A 17 13.73 -0.47 -0.08
C ALA A 17 14.09 -1.09 -1.44
N TYR A 18 14.03 -2.42 -1.55
CA TYR A 18 14.24 -3.11 -2.81
C TYR A 18 13.24 -2.66 -3.89
N GLY A 19 11.95 -2.58 -3.55
CA GLY A 19 10.91 -2.10 -4.46
C GLY A 19 11.14 -0.67 -4.94
N LEU A 20 11.53 0.24 -4.03
CA LEU A 20 11.84 1.63 -4.35
C LEU A 20 13.03 1.74 -5.31
N VAL A 21 14.08 0.96 -5.09
CA VAL A 21 15.27 0.92 -5.97
C VAL A 21 14.87 0.45 -7.37
N LEU A 22 14.11 -0.64 -7.48
CA LEU A 22 13.66 -1.13 -8.79
C LEU A 22 12.77 -0.11 -9.53
N ASN A 23 11.90 0.59 -8.80
CA ASN A 23 11.06 1.64 -9.38
C ASN A 23 11.91 2.84 -9.83
N HIS A 24 12.89 3.25 -9.03
CA HIS A 24 13.79 4.34 -9.39
C HIS A 24 14.63 4.03 -10.63
N LEU A 25 15.09 2.78 -10.77
CA LEU A 25 15.83 2.31 -11.95
C LEU A 25 14.95 2.04 -13.17
N GLY A 26 13.62 2.22 -13.06
CA GLY A 26 12.67 1.93 -14.14
C GLY A 26 12.51 0.44 -14.47
N LEU A 27 12.99 -0.45 -13.60
CA LEU A 27 12.95 -1.90 -13.81
C LEU A 27 11.60 -2.50 -13.42
N ARG A 28 10.87 -1.87 -12.51
CA ARG A 28 9.54 -2.30 -12.06
C ARG A 28 8.65 -1.09 -11.78
N PRO A 29 7.46 -0.96 -12.38
CA PRO A 29 6.58 0.15 -12.07
C PRO A 29 6.07 0.05 -10.63
N TRP A 30 5.95 1.19 -9.94
CA TRP A 30 5.41 1.23 -8.57
C TRP A 30 3.95 0.77 -8.48
N TYR A 31 3.17 1.04 -9.53
CA TYR A 31 1.80 0.58 -9.66
C TYR A 31 1.51 0.23 -11.12
N SER A 32 0.49 -0.59 -11.35
CA SER A 32 0.07 -1.00 -12.68
C SER A 32 -1.45 -1.11 -12.73
N ARG A 33 -2.00 -0.72 -13.88
CA ARG A 33 -3.42 -0.88 -14.18
C ARG A 33 -3.66 -2.33 -14.61
N ILE A 34 -4.56 -3.00 -13.90
CA ILE A 34 -4.94 -4.39 -14.19
C ILE A 34 -6.23 -4.41 -15.00
N GLU A 35 -7.19 -3.54 -14.64
CA GLU A 35 -8.46 -3.38 -15.34
C GLU A 35 -8.78 -1.88 -15.52
N PRO A 36 -9.77 -1.51 -16.35
CA PRO A 36 -10.18 -0.11 -16.52
C PRO A 36 -10.48 0.63 -15.21
N ASN A 37 -10.96 -0.08 -14.19
CA ASN A 37 -11.30 0.48 -12.89
C ASN A 37 -10.43 -0.07 -11.74
N LEU A 38 -9.33 -0.78 -12.04
CA LEU A 38 -8.48 -1.41 -11.03
C LEU A 38 -7.00 -1.12 -11.27
N ILE A 39 -6.38 -0.58 -10.23
CA ILE A 39 -4.93 -0.36 -10.16
C ILE A 39 -4.41 -1.12 -8.94
N VAL A 40 -3.28 -1.79 -9.12
CA VAL A 40 -2.55 -2.48 -8.05
C VAL A 40 -1.16 -1.89 -7.98
N GLY A 41 -0.69 -1.58 -6.77
CA GLY A 41 0.63 -0.99 -6.59
C GLY A 41 1.19 -1.23 -5.20
N GLY A 42 2.40 -0.72 -5.01
CA GLY A 42 3.05 -0.68 -3.71
C GLY A 42 2.43 0.36 -2.78
N LEU A 43 3.17 0.66 -1.72
CA LEU A 43 2.76 1.58 -0.65
C LEU A 43 2.31 2.95 -1.22
N PRO A 44 1.11 3.45 -0.87
CA PRO A 44 0.61 4.74 -1.35
C PRO A 44 1.26 5.90 -0.58
N PHE A 45 2.44 6.36 -1.03
CA PHE A 45 3.11 7.49 -0.39
C PHE A 45 2.35 8.80 -0.58
N ILE A 46 2.10 9.53 0.52
CA ILE A 46 1.35 10.80 0.51
C ILE A 46 1.95 11.83 -0.45
N HIS A 47 3.28 11.94 -0.51
CA HIS A 47 3.96 12.91 -1.38
C HIS A 47 3.62 12.73 -2.88
N SER A 48 3.42 11.50 -3.33
CA SER A 48 3.07 11.18 -4.72
C SER A 48 1.58 10.90 -4.92
N TRP A 49 0.84 10.69 -3.83
CA TRP A 49 -0.53 10.17 -3.88
C TRP A 49 -1.46 11.09 -4.66
N ASP A 50 -1.47 12.39 -4.35
CA ASP A 50 -2.43 13.33 -4.93
C ASP A 50 -2.27 13.44 -6.46
N ALA A 51 -1.04 13.37 -6.96
CA ALA A 51 -0.76 13.34 -8.39
C ALA A 51 -1.25 12.05 -9.06
N ILE A 52 -1.06 10.89 -8.41
CA ILE A 52 -1.53 9.58 -8.91
C ILE A 52 -3.06 9.54 -8.89
N ALA A 53 -3.68 9.93 -7.77
CA ALA A 53 -5.12 9.91 -7.58
C ALA A 53 -5.84 10.81 -8.61
N SER A 54 -5.29 12.00 -8.88
CA SER A 54 -5.84 12.89 -9.89
C SER A 54 -5.67 12.33 -11.31
N ARG A 55 -4.48 11.82 -11.65
CA ARG A 55 -4.21 11.25 -12.99
C ARG A 55 -5.10 10.04 -13.29
N GLU A 56 -5.29 9.16 -12.30
CA GLU A 56 -5.98 7.89 -12.47
C GLU A 56 -7.46 7.96 -12.09
N ASN A 57 -7.95 9.14 -11.67
CA ASN A 57 -9.32 9.39 -11.18
C ASN A 57 -9.74 8.41 -10.06
N ILE A 58 -8.88 8.27 -9.05
CA ILE A 58 -9.10 7.34 -7.93
C ILE A 58 -10.13 7.92 -6.98
N SER A 59 -11.17 7.14 -6.67
CA SER A 59 -12.20 7.47 -5.68
C SER A 59 -12.24 6.50 -4.50
N HIS A 60 -11.65 5.31 -4.65
CA HIS A 60 -11.69 4.21 -3.67
C HIS A 60 -10.30 3.63 -3.48
N VAL A 61 -9.97 3.27 -2.25
CA VAL A 61 -8.69 2.65 -1.87
C VAL A 61 -8.99 1.42 -1.03
N VAL A 62 -8.46 0.27 -1.46
CA VAL A 62 -8.44 -0.97 -0.68
C VAL A 62 -7.01 -1.22 -0.24
N SER A 63 -6.81 -1.32 1.06
CA SER A 63 -5.50 -1.42 1.69
C SER A 63 -5.35 -2.78 2.36
N LEU A 64 -4.31 -3.52 1.97
CA LEU A 64 -4.01 -4.86 2.49
C LEU A 64 -2.87 -4.86 3.52
N VAL A 65 -2.33 -3.69 3.86
CA VAL A 65 -1.15 -3.56 4.73
C VAL A 65 -1.47 -3.76 6.20
N GLU A 66 -0.49 -4.25 6.97
CA GLU A 66 -0.62 -4.35 8.43
C GLU A 66 -0.66 -2.94 9.07
N THR A 67 -1.37 -2.78 10.19
CA THR A 67 -1.57 -1.48 10.84
C THR A 67 -0.26 -0.78 11.25
N PHE A 68 0.82 -1.53 11.51
CA PHE A 68 2.12 -0.95 11.87
C PHE A 68 2.85 -0.30 10.69
N GLU A 69 2.49 -0.66 9.46
CA GLU A 69 3.04 -0.16 8.20
C GLU A 69 2.42 1.17 7.79
N VAL A 70 1.28 1.50 8.39
CA VAL A 70 0.55 2.76 8.20
C VAL A 70 1.24 3.88 8.98
N LYS A 71 2.39 4.32 8.47
CA LYS A 71 3.13 5.48 8.98
C LYS A 71 2.54 6.79 8.42
N PRO A 72 2.87 7.97 9.00
CA PRO A 72 2.34 9.26 8.55
C PRO A 72 2.59 9.61 7.08
N PHE A 73 3.60 8.99 6.46
CA PHE A 73 3.93 9.20 5.04
C PHE A 73 3.16 8.28 4.09
N VAL A 74 2.32 7.39 4.60
CA VAL A 74 1.47 6.46 3.85
C VAL A 74 0.03 6.94 3.92
N LEU A 75 -0.71 6.81 2.81
CA LEU A 75 -2.14 7.07 2.82
C LEU A 75 -2.85 6.14 3.82
N ASN A 76 -3.38 6.75 4.87
CA ASN A 76 -4.20 6.08 5.87
C ASN A 76 -5.67 6.47 5.71
N ARG A 77 -6.55 5.86 6.51
CA ARG A 77 -8.00 6.12 6.49
C ARG A 77 -8.32 7.61 6.64
N GLU A 78 -7.75 8.27 7.66
CA GLU A 78 -8.00 9.68 7.96
C GLU A 78 -7.57 10.59 6.80
N ALA A 79 -6.38 10.35 6.23
CA ALA A 79 -5.83 11.08 5.10
C ALA A 79 -6.64 10.86 3.82
N ALA A 80 -7.21 9.66 3.63
CA ALA A 80 -8.09 9.33 2.52
C ALA A 80 -9.45 10.02 2.67
N GLU A 81 -10.07 9.95 3.85
CA GLU A 81 -11.35 10.59 4.13
C GLU A 81 -11.25 12.12 4.02
N ALA A 82 -10.16 12.72 4.48
CA ALA A 82 -9.86 14.15 4.29
C ALA A 82 -9.76 14.57 2.81
N ARG A 83 -9.51 13.62 1.91
CA ARG A 83 -9.46 13.81 0.45
C ARG A 83 -10.76 13.41 -0.25
N GLY A 84 -11.80 13.03 0.51
CA GLY A 84 -13.07 12.56 -0.04
C GLY A 84 -13.02 11.16 -0.65
N LEU A 85 -11.99 10.38 -0.34
CA LEU A 85 -11.82 9.00 -0.83
C LEU A 85 -12.52 8.01 0.08
N ARG A 86 -13.05 6.92 -0.49
CA ARG A 86 -13.56 5.79 0.28
C ARG A 86 -12.42 4.83 0.59
N TYR A 87 -12.18 4.55 1.87
CA TYR A 87 -11.06 3.72 2.31
C TYR A 87 -11.55 2.43 3.00
N LEU A 88 -11.08 1.29 2.48
CA LEU A 88 -11.28 -0.02 3.06
C LEU A 88 -9.92 -0.59 3.51
N ALA A 89 -9.82 -0.95 4.79
CA ALA A 89 -8.65 -1.61 5.34
C ALA A 89 -8.96 -3.08 5.58
N LEU A 90 -8.21 -3.97 4.94
CA LEU A 90 -8.26 -5.42 5.14
C LEU A 90 -6.85 -5.84 5.57
N PRO A 91 -6.48 -5.71 6.85
CA PRO A 91 -5.13 -6.02 7.29
C PRO A 91 -4.84 -7.51 7.10
N VAL A 92 -3.73 -7.81 6.41
CA VAL A 92 -3.26 -9.17 6.14
C VAL A 92 -1.82 -9.27 6.62
N CYS A 93 -1.44 -10.42 7.19
CA CYS A 93 -0.04 -10.63 7.56
C CYS A 93 0.84 -10.70 6.31
N ASP A 94 1.83 -9.82 6.25
CA ASP A 94 2.65 -9.65 5.06
C ASP A 94 3.41 -10.93 4.71
N PHE A 95 3.58 -11.22 3.42
CA PHE A 95 4.23 -12.41 2.83
C PHE A 95 3.57 -13.79 3.05
N ILE A 96 2.75 -14.00 4.08
CA ILE A 96 2.30 -15.35 4.47
C ILE A 96 0.79 -15.54 4.53
N ALA A 97 0.00 -14.47 4.46
CA ALA A 97 -1.44 -14.55 4.60
C ALA A 97 -2.19 -13.96 3.40
N SER A 98 -3.48 -14.27 3.36
CA SER A 98 -4.48 -13.67 2.49
C SER A 98 -5.67 -13.28 3.36
N PRO A 99 -6.50 -12.31 2.94
CA PRO A 99 -7.68 -11.95 3.71
C PRO A 99 -8.64 -13.14 3.80
N SER A 100 -9.38 -13.24 4.90
CA SER A 100 -10.42 -14.26 5.06
C SER A 100 -11.66 -13.93 4.23
N ILE A 101 -12.52 -14.93 4.02
CA ILE A 101 -13.79 -14.76 3.29
C ILE A 101 -14.77 -13.86 4.06
N ASP A 102 -14.69 -13.85 5.40
CA ASP A 102 -15.62 -13.15 6.28
C ASP A 102 -15.22 -11.69 6.57
N GLN A 103 -14.07 -11.24 6.07
CA GLN A 103 -13.53 -9.88 6.26
C GLN A 103 -14.18 -8.82 5.38
#